data_AF-A0A949CB34-F1
#
_entry.id   AF-A0A949CB34-F1
#
_cell.length_a   1.000
_cell.length_b   1.000
_cell.length_c   1.000
_cell.angle_alpha   90.00
_cell.angle_beta   90.00
_cell.angle_gamma   90.00
#
_symmetry.space_group_name_H-M   'P 1'
#
loop_
_entity.id
_entity.type
_entity.pdbx_description
1 polymer ?
#
loop_
_entity_poly.entity_id
_entity_poly.type
_entity_poly.pdbx_seq_one_letter_code
_entity_poly.pdbx_strand_id
1 'polypeptide(L)'
;KHYEAILTCQGIGDGYHLISENEWLTIAENIIRVAENDIDEETEGLQLATSTMATTTEFILSNGNKIFNLIGGIAEWIDQTITKTGLVEPINENWYEYYEITDYKGMSIAPPYYYSSENGIGQIKTGDNNNEIRGFVRGANALYDLDLSNSFDTAIPTIGFRCAR
;
A
#
# COMPACT_ATOMS: atom_id res chain seq x y z
N LYS A 1 4.60 -9.74 13.01
CA LYS A 1 3.17 -10.05 12.77
C LYS A 1 2.82 -10.47 11.35
N HIS A 2 3.63 -10.17 10.34
CA HIS A 2 3.32 -10.53 8.95
C HIS A 2 3.07 -12.05 8.72
N TYR A 3 3.94 -12.92 9.23
CA TYR A 3 3.75 -14.38 9.11
C TYR A 3 2.48 -14.88 9.83
N GLU A 4 2.10 -14.26 10.95
CA GLU A 4 0.84 -14.57 11.63
C GLU A 4 -0.37 -14.18 10.77
N ALA A 5 -0.30 -13.08 10.02
CA ALA A 5 -1.37 -12.68 9.09
C ALA A 5 -1.55 -13.70 7.96
N ILE A 6 -0.45 -14.19 7.38
CA ILE A 6 -0.47 -15.28 6.38
C ILE A 6 -1.18 -16.51 6.94
N LEU A 7 -0.74 -17.01 8.09
CA LEU A 7 -1.32 -18.20 8.71
C LEU A 7 -2.79 -17.99 9.10
N THR A 8 -3.15 -16.78 9.54
CA THR A 8 -4.53 -16.43 9.89
C THR A 8 -5.43 -16.54 8.67
N CYS A 9 -5.03 -15.98 7.52
CA CYS A 9 -5.82 -16.08 6.29
C CYS A 9 -5.92 -17.51 5.77
N GLN A 10 -4.83 -18.27 5.77
CA GLN A 10 -4.84 -19.68 5.38
C GLN A 10 -5.72 -20.54 6.29
N GLY A 11 -5.83 -20.16 7.57
CA GLY A 11 -6.70 -20.82 8.54
C GLY A 11 -8.21 -20.62 8.30
N ILE A 12 -8.61 -19.68 7.44
CA ILE A 12 -10.03 -19.45 7.09
C ILE A 12 -10.57 -20.60 6.25
N GLY A 13 -9.74 -21.16 5.36
CA GLY A 13 -10.09 -22.30 4.51
C GLY A 13 -9.38 -22.29 3.16
N ASP A 14 -9.67 -23.28 2.34
CA ASP A 14 -9.00 -23.48 1.05
C ASP A 14 -9.15 -22.24 0.14
N GLY A 15 -8.02 -21.81 -0.43
CA GLY A 15 -7.92 -20.68 -1.34
C GLY A 15 -7.76 -19.31 -0.65
N TYR A 16 -8.02 -19.20 0.66
CA TYR A 16 -7.79 -17.94 1.36
C TYR A 16 -6.30 -17.69 1.58
N HIS A 17 -5.88 -16.46 1.32
CA HIS A 17 -4.50 -16.01 1.51
C HIS A 17 -4.46 -14.56 1.98
N LEU A 18 -3.33 -14.15 2.55
CA LEU A 18 -3.07 -12.72 2.77
C LEU A 18 -3.06 -12.06 1.39
N ILE A 19 -3.71 -10.89 1.27
CA ILE A 19 -3.75 -10.19 -0.02
C ILE A 19 -2.35 -10.08 -0.62
N SER A 20 -2.25 -10.43 -1.89
CA SER A 20 -0.99 -10.35 -2.62
C SER A 20 -0.71 -8.94 -3.13
N GLU A 21 0.55 -8.67 -3.39
CA GLU A 21 0.97 -7.39 -3.97
C GLU A 21 0.28 -7.12 -5.31
N ASN A 22 0.15 -8.15 -6.15
CA ASN A 22 -0.54 -8.02 -7.42
C ASN A 22 -2.04 -7.74 -7.24
N GLU A 23 -2.70 -8.34 -6.25
CA GLU A 23 -4.11 -8.05 -5.95
C GLU A 23 -4.29 -6.63 -5.42
N TRP A 24 -3.42 -6.17 -4.53
CA TRP A 24 -3.45 -4.78 -4.05
C TRP A 24 -3.34 -3.80 -5.22
N LEU A 25 -2.34 -3.96 -6.07
CA LEU A 25 -2.13 -3.10 -7.24
C LEU A 25 -3.28 -3.22 -8.25
N THR A 26 -3.88 -4.40 -8.41
CA THR A 26 -5.07 -4.57 -9.26
C THR A 26 -6.26 -3.78 -8.72
N ILE A 27 -6.48 -3.77 -7.40
CA ILE A 27 -7.51 -2.96 -6.76
C ILE A 27 -7.20 -1.47 -6.95
N ALA A 28 -5.96 -1.05 -6.71
CA ALA A 28 -5.53 0.33 -6.90
C ALA A 28 -5.74 0.83 -8.34
N GLU A 29 -5.35 0.02 -9.33
CA GLU A 29 -5.57 0.29 -10.76
C GLU A 29 -7.06 0.39 -11.12
N ASN A 30 -7.92 -0.38 -10.45
CA ASN A 30 -9.36 -0.27 -10.63
C ASN A 30 -9.89 1.06 -10.08
N ILE A 31 -9.44 1.45 -8.89
CA ILE A 31 -9.90 2.67 -8.21
C ILE A 31 -9.57 3.91 -9.03
N ILE A 32 -8.32 4.03 -9.53
CA ILE A 32 -7.89 5.22 -10.29
C ILE A 32 -8.56 5.38 -11.66
N ARG A 33 -9.26 4.34 -12.15
CA ARG A 33 -9.97 4.36 -13.44
C ARG A 33 -11.44 4.75 -13.32
N VAL A 34 -11.94 4.91 -12.11
CA VAL A 34 -13.33 5.28 -11.83
C VAL A 34 -13.36 6.76 -11.49
N ALA A 35 -13.95 7.56 -12.38
CA ALA A 35 -13.98 9.01 -12.26
C ALA A 35 -14.70 9.48 -10.99
N GLU A 36 -15.71 8.74 -10.54
CA GLU A 36 -16.45 9.04 -9.30
C GLU A 36 -15.61 8.93 -8.02
N ASN A 37 -14.39 8.39 -8.09
CA ASN A 37 -13.46 8.41 -6.96
C ASN A 37 -12.66 9.72 -6.87
N ASP A 38 -12.73 10.58 -7.89
CA ASP A 38 -12.14 11.91 -7.84
C ASP A 38 -12.99 12.83 -6.95
N ILE A 39 -12.42 13.28 -5.85
CA ILE A 39 -13.13 14.15 -4.90
C ILE A 39 -13.04 15.64 -5.26
N ASP A 40 -12.19 16.00 -6.22
CA ASP A 40 -11.99 17.38 -6.64
C ASP A 40 -11.63 17.45 -8.13
N GLU A 41 -12.68 17.38 -8.95
CA GLU A 41 -12.59 17.47 -10.41
C GLU A 41 -12.11 18.85 -10.92
N GLU A 42 -12.07 19.89 -10.06
CA GLU A 42 -11.60 21.22 -10.44
C GLU A 42 -10.07 21.32 -10.42
N THR A 43 -9.42 20.51 -9.60
CA THR A 43 -7.96 20.42 -9.52
C THR A 43 -7.42 19.51 -10.63
N GLU A 44 -6.31 19.90 -11.27
CA GLU A 44 -5.73 19.10 -12.34
C GLU A 44 -5.19 17.75 -11.81
N GLY A 45 -5.68 16.66 -12.41
CA GLY A 45 -5.30 15.29 -12.06
C GLY A 45 -6.18 14.69 -10.97
N LEU A 46 -6.20 13.35 -10.90
CA LEU A 46 -7.05 12.59 -9.98
C LEU A 46 -6.76 12.95 -8.52
N GLN A 47 -7.77 13.39 -7.77
CA GLN A 47 -7.67 13.65 -6.33
C GLN A 47 -8.43 12.57 -5.56
N LEU A 48 -7.73 11.74 -4.78
CA LEU A 48 -8.36 10.69 -3.99
C LEU A 48 -8.64 11.13 -2.56
N ALA A 49 -9.75 10.67 -2.00
CA ALA A 49 -10.03 10.79 -0.58
C ALA A 49 -8.98 10.03 0.25
N THR A 50 -8.22 10.76 1.07
CA THR A 50 -7.39 10.17 2.15
C THR A 50 -8.15 10.19 3.47
N SER A 51 -7.90 9.23 4.36
CA SER A 51 -8.48 9.22 5.70
C SER A 51 -7.42 9.22 6.80
N THR A 52 -7.84 9.67 7.99
CA THR A 52 -7.16 9.38 9.25
C THR A 52 -7.88 8.23 9.96
N MET A 53 -7.34 7.77 11.08
CA MET A 53 -7.96 6.71 11.91
C MET A 53 -9.39 6.98 12.37
N ALA A 54 -9.88 8.22 12.28
CA ALA A 54 -11.23 8.62 12.68
C ALA A 54 -12.26 8.66 11.54
N THR A 55 -11.83 8.39 10.30
CA THR A 55 -12.63 8.60 9.08
C THR A 55 -12.57 7.37 8.18
N THR A 56 -13.68 7.01 7.55
CA THR A 56 -13.76 5.88 6.63
C THR A 56 -13.45 6.35 5.21
N THR A 57 -12.55 5.68 4.50
CA THR A 57 -12.45 5.80 3.03
C THR A 57 -13.43 4.85 2.35
N GLU A 58 -14.00 5.30 1.24
CA GLU A 58 -14.84 4.50 0.34
C GLU A 58 -14.36 4.72 -1.09
N PHE A 59 -14.09 3.64 -1.80
CA PHE A 59 -13.79 3.68 -3.24
C PHE A 59 -14.72 2.76 -4.01
N ILE A 60 -15.12 3.23 -5.19
CA ILE A 60 -15.90 2.48 -6.17
C ILE A 60 -14.94 1.75 -7.10
N LEU A 61 -15.17 0.46 -7.31
CA LEU A 61 -14.44 -0.38 -8.27
C LEU A 61 -15.14 -0.34 -9.63
N SER A 62 -14.43 -0.70 -10.69
CA SER A 62 -14.96 -0.68 -12.07
C SER A 62 -16.22 -1.54 -12.29
N ASN A 63 -16.47 -2.52 -11.41
CA ASN A 63 -17.67 -3.36 -11.43
C ASN A 63 -18.84 -2.77 -10.59
N GLY A 64 -18.70 -1.55 -10.07
CA GLY A 64 -19.69 -0.87 -9.23
C GLY A 64 -19.70 -1.30 -7.76
N ASN A 65 -18.90 -2.30 -7.37
CA ASN A 65 -18.74 -2.66 -5.96
C ASN A 65 -17.92 -1.61 -5.22
N LYS A 66 -18.10 -1.54 -3.90
CA LYS A 66 -17.40 -0.61 -3.03
C LYS A 66 -16.40 -1.33 -2.15
N ILE A 67 -15.23 -0.72 -1.96
CA ILE A 67 -14.23 -1.15 -0.99
C ILE A 67 -14.03 -0.04 0.04
N PHE A 68 -13.99 -0.42 1.31
CA PHE A 68 -13.87 0.50 2.43
C PHE A 68 -12.52 0.33 3.11
N ASN A 69 -12.00 1.43 3.65
CA ASN A 69 -10.79 1.46 4.47
C ASN A 69 -9.64 0.69 3.81
N LEU A 70 -9.48 0.85 2.48
CA LEU A 70 -8.31 0.31 1.79
C LEU A 70 -7.09 1.15 2.13
N ILE A 71 -7.29 2.46 2.29
CA ILE A 71 -6.24 3.38 2.71
C ILE A 71 -6.66 4.25 3.88
N GLY A 72 -5.65 4.77 4.54
CA GLY A 72 -5.77 5.77 5.57
C GLY A 72 -6.09 5.14 6.92
N GLY A 73 -5.26 5.49 7.89
CA GLY A 73 -5.39 5.08 9.29
C GLY A 73 -4.79 3.71 9.61
N ILE A 74 -5.20 2.63 8.94
CA ILE A 74 -4.58 1.29 9.12
C ILE A 74 -3.90 0.90 7.81
N ALA A 75 -2.57 0.84 7.84
CA ALA A 75 -1.79 0.24 6.77
C ALA A 75 -1.93 -1.28 6.82
N GLU A 76 -1.64 -1.99 5.73
CA GLU A 76 -1.85 -3.43 5.68
C GLU A 76 -0.61 -4.20 5.27
N TRP A 77 -0.36 -5.30 5.99
CA TRP A 77 0.57 -6.32 5.53
C TRP A 77 0.08 -6.92 4.21
N ILE A 78 1.01 -7.07 3.27
CA ILE A 78 0.83 -7.76 1.99
C ILE A 78 1.72 -9.00 1.98
N ASP A 79 1.37 -10.05 1.24
CA ASP A 79 2.15 -11.31 1.20
C ASP A 79 3.60 -11.19 0.69
N GLN A 80 3.99 -10.02 0.21
CA GLN A 80 5.30 -9.76 -0.38
C GLN A 80 6.34 -9.30 0.65
N THR A 81 7.59 -9.67 0.36
CA THR A 81 8.73 -9.43 1.23
C THR A 81 9.95 -9.07 0.38
N ILE A 82 10.93 -8.40 0.98
CA ILE A 82 12.17 -8.01 0.29
C ILE A 82 13.37 -8.10 1.21
N THR A 83 14.50 -8.53 0.64
CA THR A 83 15.77 -8.54 1.36
C THR A 83 16.36 -7.13 1.43
N LYS A 84 17.23 -6.89 2.41
CA LYS A 84 17.95 -5.61 2.54
C LYS A 84 18.67 -5.20 1.25
N THR A 85 19.31 -6.15 0.57
CA THR A 85 20.00 -5.90 -0.72
C THR A 85 19.05 -5.52 -1.86
N GLY A 86 17.78 -5.91 -1.77
CA GLY A 86 16.76 -5.58 -2.75
C GLY A 86 16.07 -4.23 -2.51
N LEU A 87 16.36 -3.53 -1.40
CA LEU A 87 15.68 -2.28 -1.07
C LEU A 87 15.91 -1.19 -2.12
N VAL A 88 14.85 -0.44 -2.36
CA VAL A 88 14.83 0.72 -3.25
C VAL A 88 15.74 1.83 -2.70
N GLU A 89 16.44 2.53 -3.58
CA GLU A 89 17.38 3.60 -3.23
C GLU A 89 16.84 4.99 -3.60
N PRO A 90 17.06 6.02 -2.77
CA PRO A 90 17.90 5.98 -1.55
C PRO A 90 17.18 5.34 -0.35
N ILE A 91 17.94 4.63 0.50
CA ILE A 91 17.46 4.13 1.80
C ILE A 91 17.20 5.31 2.75
N ASN A 92 15.96 5.47 3.23
CA ASN A 92 15.59 6.51 4.20
C ASN A 92 14.41 6.09 5.08
N GLU A 93 14.47 6.47 6.35
CA GLU A 93 13.41 6.28 7.34
C GLU A 93 12.26 7.30 7.22
N ASN A 94 12.29 8.20 6.24
CA ASN A 94 11.20 9.12 5.90
C ASN A 94 10.49 8.67 4.62
N TRP A 95 9.26 9.15 4.43
CA TRP A 95 8.52 9.00 3.18
C TRP A 95 9.18 9.82 2.07
N TYR A 96 9.30 9.20 0.91
CA TYR A 96 9.72 9.82 -0.34
C TYR A 96 8.61 9.72 -1.37
N GLU A 97 8.51 10.76 -2.20
CA GLU A 97 7.75 10.65 -3.43
C GLU A 97 8.40 9.65 -4.36
N TYR A 98 7.58 8.96 -5.14
CA TYR A 98 8.08 7.98 -6.10
C TYR A 98 9.04 8.58 -7.13
N TYR A 99 8.88 9.86 -7.49
CA TYR A 99 9.80 10.55 -8.39
C TYR A 99 11.16 10.89 -7.75
N GLU A 100 11.30 10.80 -6.42
CA GLU A 100 12.57 11.00 -5.71
C GLU A 100 13.43 9.73 -5.67
N ILE A 101 12.85 8.59 -6.01
CA ILE A 101 13.57 7.31 -6.08
C ILE A 101 14.50 7.28 -7.28
N THR A 102 15.74 6.89 -7.02
CA THR A 102 16.80 6.85 -8.04
C THR A 102 17.03 5.44 -8.59
N ASP A 103 16.74 4.40 -7.82
CA ASP A 103 16.90 3.01 -8.23
C ASP A 103 15.89 2.10 -7.55
N TYR A 104 14.92 1.62 -8.33
CA TYR A 104 13.88 0.69 -7.88
C TYR A 104 14.35 -0.75 -7.69
N LYS A 105 15.62 -1.08 -7.99
CA LYS A 105 16.17 -2.45 -7.93
C LYS A 105 15.33 -3.48 -8.69
N GLY A 106 14.70 -3.07 -9.79
CA GLY A 106 13.83 -3.91 -10.62
C GLY A 106 12.41 -4.12 -10.09
N MET A 107 12.01 -3.40 -9.04
CA MET A 107 10.67 -3.47 -8.48
C MET A 107 9.67 -2.69 -9.34
N SER A 108 8.64 -3.36 -9.86
CA SER A 108 7.60 -2.76 -10.71
C SER A 108 6.46 -2.16 -9.87
N ILE A 109 6.79 -1.21 -9.00
CA ILE A 109 5.86 -0.60 -8.03
C ILE A 109 5.67 0.91 -8.23
N ALA A 110 6.38 1.51 -9.19
CA ALA A 110 6.35 2.95 -9.42
C ALA A 110 5.02 3.33 -10.10
N PRO A 111 4.12 4.09 -9.44
CA PRO A 111 3.00 4.70 -10.13
C PRO A 111 3.53 5.76 -11.13
N PRO A 112 2.70 6.21 -12.09
CA PRO A 112 3.01 7.38 -12.92
C PRO A 112 3.57 8.56 -12.12
N TYR A 113 4.57 9.27 -12.66
CA TYR A 113 5.35 10.27 -11.90
C TYR A 113 4.55 11.46 -11.33
N TYR A 114 3.35 11.71 -11.84
CA TYR A 114 2.43 12.77 -11.39
C TYR A 114 1.46 12.29 -10.30
N TYR A 115 1.58 11.03 -9.88
CA TYR A 115 0.89 10.48 -8.73
C TYR A 115 1.81 10.63 -7.51
N SER A 116 1.35 11.40 -6.53
CA SER A 116 2.14 11.81 -5.36
C SER A 116 1.34 11.66 -4.07
N SER A 117 1.91 12.02 -2.91
CA SER A 117 1.11 12.14 -1.70
C SER A 117 0.07 13.26 -1.74
N GLU A 118 0.32 14.33 -2.49
CA GLU A 118 -0.53 15.53 -2.46
C GLU A 118 -1.95 15.24 -2.96
N ASN A 119 -2.10 14.29 -3.88
CA ASN A 119 -3.39 13.86 -4.42
C ASN A 119 -3.90 12.53 -3.83
N GLY A 120 -3.32 12.10 -2.71
CA GLY A 120 -3.73 10.87 -2.03
C GLY A 120 -3.35 9.59 -2.77
N ILE A 121 -2.39 9.66 -3.70
CA ILE A 121 -2.03 8.52 -4.54
C ILE A 121 -0.87 7.74 -3.96
N GLY A 122 0.25 8.32 -3.55
CA GLY A 122 1.18 7.58 -2.68
C GLY A 122 2.65 7.96 -2.69
N GLN A 123 3.33 7.44 -1.68
CA GLN A 123 4.76 7.58 -1.41
C GLN A 123 5.41 6.22 -1.10
N ILE A 124 6.73 6.22 -0.95
CA ILE A 124 7.48 5.04 -0.53
C ILE A 124 8.42 5.38 0.64
N LYS A 125 8.51 4.46 1.59
CA LYS A 125 9.47 4.51 2.69
C LYS A 125 10.43 3.34 2.56
N THR A 126 11.72 3.62 2.43
CA THR A 126 12.76 2.64 2.04
C THR A 126 13.68 2.25 3.20
N GLY A 127 13.31 2.65 4.42
CA GLY A 127 14.11 2.45 5.63
C GLY A 127 14.54 1.00 5.80
N ASP A 128 15.79 0.78 6.21
CA ASP A 128 16.27 -0.57 6.41
C ASP A 128 16.15 -1.00 7.87
N ASN A 129 16.05 -0.10 8.85
CA ASN A 129 16.04 -0.45 10.28
C ASN A 129 17.05 -1.57 10.67
N ASN A 130 18.17 -1.71 9.95
CA ASN A 130 19.19 -2.76 10.09
C ASN A 130 18.72 -4.24 10.08
N ASN A 131 17.54 -4.55 9.53
CA ASN A 131 17.05 -5.92 9.45
C ASN A 131 17.49 -6.62 8.15
N GLU A 132 17.34 -7.94 8.01
CA GLU A 132 17.70 -8.65 6.76
C GLU A 132 16.54 -8.75 5.77
N ILE A 133 15.31 -8.86 6.26
CA ILE A 133 14.11 -8.98 5.41
C ILE A 133 13.02 -8.03 5.90
N ARG A 134 12.24 -7.47 4.97
CA ARG A 134 11.13 -6.56 5.21
C ARG A 134 9.85 -7.15 4.64
N GLY A 135 8.74 -6.87 5.31
CA GLY A 135 7.42 -7.13 4.77
C GLY A 135 6.90 -5.88 4.06
N PHE A 136 6.08 -6.06 3.03
CA PHE A 136 5.40 -4.96 2.36
C PHE A 136 4.24 -4.51 3.23
N VAL A 137 4.17 -3.21 3.50
CA VAL A 137 3.06 -2.56 4.19
C VAL A 137 2.49 -1.50 3.27
N ARG A 138 1.20 -1.60 2.94
CA ARG A 138 0.54 -0.70 1.97
C ARG A 138 -0.54 0.18 2.62
N GLY A 139 -0.87 1.31 1.98
CA GLY A 139 -2.10 2.04 2.27
C GLY A 139 -2.12 2.88 3.55
N ALA A 140 -0.95 3.23 4.10
CA ALA A 140 -0.88 3.98 5.36
C ALA A 140 -1.66 5.31 5.31
N ASN A 141 -1.45 6.09 4.24
CA ASN A 141 -2.10 7.38 4.03
C ASN A 141 -2.74 7.46 2.63
N ALA A 142 -2.13 6.82 1.63
CA ALA A 142 -2.48 6.93 0.22
C ALA A 142 -2.45 5.58 -0.53
N LEU A 143 -3.10 5.52 -1.71
CA LEU A 143 -3.44 4.28 -2.46
C LEU A 143 -2.25 3.35 -2.77
N TYR A 144 -1.15 3.95 -3.18
CA TYR A 144 0.10 3.32 -3.56
C TYR A 144 1.16 3.47 -2.48
N ASP A 145 0.83 3.93 -1.27
CA ASP A 145 1.83 3.97 -0.20
C ASP A 145 2.49 2.62 -0.03
N LEU A 146 3.82 2.60 0.04
CA LEU A 146 4.61 1.41 0.34
C LEU A 146 5.62 1.69 1.43
N ASP A 147 5.44 1.07 2.58
CA ASP A 147 6.38 1.12 3.69
C ASP A 147 7.21 -0.18 3.74
N LEU A 148 8.49 -0.07 3.37
CA LEU A 148 9.49 -1.13 3.44
C LEU A 148 10.34 -1.06 4.72
N SER A 149 10.02 -0.17 5.66
CA SER A 149 10.78 0.00 6.90
C SER A 149 10.47 -1.05 7.96
N ASN A 150 9.39 -1.83 7.80
CA ASN A 150 8.94 -2.77 8.82
C ASN A 150 9.55 -4.17 8.66
N SER A 151 10.03 -4.73 9.76
CA SER A 151 10.44 -6.13 9.85
C SER A 151 9.23 -7.06 9.99
N PHE A 152 9.41 -8.34 9.71
CA PHE A 152 8.30 -9.31 9.78
C PHE A 152 7.64 -9.42 11.14
N ASP A 153 8.37 -9.18 12.21
CA ASP A 153 7.92 -9.30 13.60
C ASP A 153 7.22 -8.04 14.11
N THR A 154 7.33 -6.90 13.40
CA THR A 154 6.70 -5.64 13.78
C THR A 154 5.22 -5.84 14.12
N ALA A 155 4.83 -5.30 15.27
CA ALA A 155 3.48 -5.38 15.85
C ALA A 155 3.07 -3.99 16.33
N ILE A 156 2.48 -3.19 15.45
CA ILE A 156 1.98 -1.85 15.80
C ILE A 156 0.48 -1.74 15.49
N PRO A 157 -0.30 -0.97 16.28
CA PRO A 157 -1.76 -0.89 16.12
C PRO A 157 -2.23 -0.33 14.78
N THR A 158 -1.33 0.35 14.05
CA THR A 158 -1.61 0.97 12.75
C THR A 158 -1.28 0.08 11.57
N ILE A 159 -0.92 -1.20 11.80
CA ILE A 159 -0.76 -2.20 10.73
C ILE A 159 -1.72 -3.37 10.95
N GLY A 160 -2.66 -3.53 10.03
CA GLY A 160 -3.61 -4.63 9.94
C GLY A 160 -3.29 -5.56 8.76
N PHE A 161 -4.30 -6.29 8.31
CA PHE A 161 -4.25 -7.15 7.13
C PHE A 161 -5.66 -7.49 6.67
N ARG A 162 -5.80 -7.90 5.41
CA ARG A 162 -7.02 -8.52 4.87
C ARG A 162 -6.70 -9.79 4.12
N CYS A 163 -7.67 -10.70 4.09
CA CYS A 163 -7.57 -11.95 3.37
C CYS A 163 -8.31 -11.86 2.03
N ALA A 164 -7.72 -12.43 0.99
CA ALA A 164 -8.27 -12.56 -0.36
C ALA A 164 -8.51 -14.04 -0.71
N ARG A 165 -9.30 -14.30 -1.76
CA ARG A 165 -9.56 -15.64 -2.30
C ARG A 165 -9.94 -15.57 -3.78
#